data_AF-A0A067BQK0-F1
#
_entry.id   AF-A0A067BQK0-F1
#
_cell.length_a   1.000
_cell.length_b   1.000
_cell.length_c   1.000
_cell.angle_alpha   90.00
_cell.angle_beta   90.00
_cell.angle_gamma   90.00
#
_symmetry.space_group_name_H-M   'P 1'
#
loop_
_entity.id
_entity.type
_entity.pdbx_description
1 polymer ?
#
loop_
_entity_poly.entity_id
_entity_poly.type
_entity_poly.pdbx_seq_one_letter_code
_entity_poly.pdbx_strand_id
1 'polypeptide(L)'
;MPIPLLGGSLYYVAYDAPVATSPDVLYLYADYRYIAYFEDFGPFHLGTTMQFCDDLSKLLAQAKREKKVVHVCTRHGLEEQANTVCLVGCYAVLCAGMTPADALRPFRDMQLAYFHDATDDECLFELSVFNVVEGFAKALSLEYVVRDQFRVADYVHHEQVEHGNWNWVTPRLLAFAGPSATTHPPSFFVPHFRRHNITLVVGLNERSYDANDFVKMGIEHVDLSFPDGSNPSDTLLRAFFEACDATPGAIAVHCKAGLGRTGTCIAAYLMQRDGFSAKQAIGWLRLCRPGSVIGPQQDFLVASEETKWVSMLPHAAEPRAKLPSAAWNQGAQLLLQRKRKHCSTRETNAGNVRLKT
;
A
#
# COMPACT_ATOMS: atom_id res chain seq x y z
N MET A 1 -12.63 15.74 26.58
CA MET A 1 -11.88 15.01 27.64
C MET A 1 -11.03 13.93 26.99
N PRO A 2 -9.84 13.59 27.54
CA PRO A 2 -9.00 12.52 27.01
C PRO A 2 -9.73 11.17 26.99
N ILE A 3 -9.61 10.42 25.89
CA ILE A 3 -10.16 9.07 25.75
C ILE A 3 -9.06 8.07 26.14
N PRO A 4 -9.23 7.26 27.19
CA PRO A 4 -8.22 6.29 27.62
C PRO A 4 -8.12 5.11 26.64
N LEU A 5 -6.89 4.72 26.34
CA LEU A 5 -6.52 3.63 25.45
C LEU A 5 -5.47 2.74 26.15
N LEU A 6 -5.33 1.49 25.70
CA LEU A 6 -4.31 0.53 26.20
C LEU A 6 -4.19 0.47 27.73
N GLY A 7 -5.33 0.38 28.43
CA GLY A 7 -5.34 0.29 29.90
C GLY A 7 -4.92 1.57 30.63
N GLY A 8 -4.98 2.73 29.96
CA GLY A 8 -4.69 4.03 30.56
C GLY A 8 -3.22 4.45 30.48
N SER A 9 -2.36 3.73 29.76
CA SER A 9 -1.01 4.23 29.45
C SER A 9 -0.98 5.18 28.26
N LEU A 10 -2.01 5.15 27.42
CA LEU A 10 -2.18 5.94 26.22
C LEU A 10 -3.53 6.67 26.28
N TYR A 11 -3.59 7.90 25.81
CA TYR A 11 -4.82 8.67 25.68
C TYR A 11 -4.90 9.33 24.31
N TYR A 12 -6.10 9.38 23.76
CA TYR A 12 -6.40 10.22 22.60
C TYR A 12 -6.98 11.57 23.08
N VAL A 13 -6.49 12.67 22.50
CA VAL A 13 -6.89 14.02 22.89
C VAL A 13 -7.11 14.87 21.63
N ALA A 14 -8.34 15.32 21.43
CA ALA A 14 -8.66 16.38 20.48
C ALA A 14 -8.61 17.75 21.18
N TYR A 15 -8.02 18.76 20.54
CA TYR A 15 -7.83 20.10 21.12
C TYR A 15 -8.22 21.23 20.16
N ASP A 16 -8.81 22.29 20.70
CA ASP A 16 -9.08 23.56 19.97
C ASP A 16 -7.89 24.53 20.06
N ALA A 17 -7.09 24.43 21.12
CA ALA A 17 -5.92 25.25 21.39
C ALA A 17 -4.77 24.37 21.90
N PRO A 18 -3.49 24.81 21.81
CA PRO A 18 -2.35 24.02 22.27
C PRO A 18 -2.56 23.47 23.67
N VAL A 19 -2.42 22.15 23.82
CA VAL A 19 -2.65 21.47 25.09
C VAL A 19 -1.61 21.95 26.11
N ALA A 20 -2.07 22.43 27.28
CA ALA A 20 -1.18 22.81 28.37
C ALA A 20 -0.30 21.61 28.77
N THR A 21 1.01 21.86 28.90
CA THR A 21 1.98 20.82 29.22
C THR A 21 1.86 20.40 30.68
N SER A 22 1.90 19.08 30.91
CA SER A 22 1.93 18.47 32.25
C SER A 22 3.23 17.68 32.41
N PRO A 23 3.90 17.75 33.58
CA PRO A 23 5.15 17.02 33.82
C PRO A 23 4.99 15.49 33.72
N ASP A 24 3.77 14.97 33.96
CA ASP A 24 3.47 13.54 33.98
C ASP A 24 2.99 12.98 32.64
N VAL A 25 3.03 13.80 31.58
CA VAL A 25 2.50 13.47 30.26
C VAL A 25 3.57 13.67 29.19
N LEU A 26 3.72 12.68 28.32
CA LEU A 26 4.43 12.83 27.05
C LEU A 26 3.41 13.02 25.93
N TYR A 27 3.68 13.96 25.03
CA TYR A 27 2.75 14.33 23.97
C TYR A 27 3.28 13.89 22.60
N LEU A 28 2.42 13.25 21.80
CA LEU A 28 2.65 12.94 20.40
C LEU A 28 1.61 13.69 19.57
N TYR A 29 2.04 14.74 18.87
CA TYR A 29 1.17 15.48 17.96
C TYR A 29 1.18 14.78 16.60
N ALA A 30 0.01 14.40 16.09
CA ALA A 30 -0.14 13.78 14.77
C ALA A 30 -0.08 14.82 13.64
N ASP A 31 0.93 15.70 13.65
CA ASP A 31 1.12 16.79 12.68
C ASP A 31 1.74 16.28 11.36
N TYR A 32 1.19 15.19 10.82
CA TYR A 32 1.54 14.71 9.48
C TYR A 32 0.74 15.50 8.44
N ARG A 33 1.33 15.70 7.26
CA ARG A 33 0.65 16.37 6.15
C ARG A 33 0.19 15.35 5.12
N TYR A 34 -1.11 15.29 4.89
CA TYR A 34 -1.68 14.57 3.76
C TYR A 34 -1.53 15.44 2.50
N ILE A 35 -1.11 14.84 1.39
CA ILE A 35 -0.99 15.53 0.10
C ILE A 35 -2.23 15.18 -0.70
N ALA A 36 -3.23 16.06 -0.64
CA ALA A 36 -4.49 15.90 -1.36
C ALA A 36 -4.29 16.00 -2.87
N TYR A 37 -5.07 15.20 -3.62
CA TYR A 37 -5.24 15.40 -5.06
C TYR A 37 -6.31 16.47 -5.31
N PHE A 38 -7.43 16.40 -4.59
CA PHE A 38 -8.55 17.34 -4.62
C PHE A 38 -9.09 17.53 -3.19
N GLU A 39 -10.32 17.09 -2.91
CA GLU A 39 -10.95 17.18 -1.58
C GLU A 39 -10.65 15.97 -0.69
N ASP A 40 -9.83 15.01 -1.16
CA ASP A 40 -9.35 13.92 -0.34
C ASP A 40 -8.43 14.40 0.80
N PHE A 41 -8.75 14.01 2.03
CA PHE A 41 -8.00 14.40 3.22
C PHE A 41 -7.26 13.22 3.90
N GLY A 42 -7.49 11.99 3.43
CA GLY A 42 -6.96 10.77 4.05
C GLY A 42 -7.47 9.48 3.41
N PRO A 43 -7.17 8.30 4.02
CA PRO A 43 -6.33 8.13 5.21
C PRO A 43 -4.84 8.41 4.91
N PHE A 44 -4.05 8.70 5.95
CA PHE A 44 -2.59 8.73 5.81
C PHE A 44 -2.05 7.42 5.22
N HIS A 45 -1.12 7.53 4.28
CA HIS A 45 -0.52 6.39 3.61
C HIS A 45 0.36 5.53 4.54
N LEU A 46 0.68 4.33 4.07
CA LEU A 46 1.32 3.24 4.83
C LEU A 46 2.68 3.64 5.39
N GLY A 47 3.47 4.43 4.64
CA GLY A 47 4.70 5.03 5.14
C GLY A 47 4.50 5.86 6.42
N THR A 48 3.52 6.76 6.40
CA THR A 48 3.15 7.59 7.57
C THR A 48 2.57 6.73 8.69
N THR A 49 1.71 5.75 8.37
CA THR A 49 1.16 4.81 9.35
C THR A 49 2.27 4.06 10.10
N MET A 50 3.26 3.53 9.38
CA MET A 50 4.37 2.77 9.96
C MET A 50 5.29 3.67 10.79
N GLN A 51 5.56 4.88 10.31
CA GLN A 51 6.34 5.88 11.05
C GLN A 51 5.66 6.27 12.36
N PHE A 52 4.35 6.54 12.33
CA PHE A 52 3.56 6.81 13.53
C PHE A 52 3.64 5.66 14.53
N CYS A 53 3.54 4.41 14.07
CA CYS A 53 3.64 3.24 14.94
C CYS A 53 4.99 3.16 15.65
N ASP A 54 6.07 3.52 14.96
CA ASP A 54 7.43 3.53 15.52
C ASP A 54 7.60 4.62 16.57
N ASP A 55 7.12 5.83 16.26
CA ASP A 55 7.25 6.97 17.15
C ASP A 55 6.41 6.78 18.42
N LEU A 56 5.18 6.28 18.28
CA LEU A 56 4.32 5.95 19.41
C LEU A 56 4.91 4.82 20.26
N SER A 57 5.47 3.77 19.65
CA SER A 57 6.13 2.69 20.39
C SER A 57 7.31 3.19 21.21
N LYS A 58 8.17 4.05 20.62
CA LYS A 58 9.30 4.66 21.33
C LYS A 58 8.83 5.51 22.49
N LEU A 59 7.79 6.32 22.28
CA LEU A 59 7.26 7.22 23.29
C LEU A 59 6.59 6.47 24.45
N LEU A 60 5.84 5.40 24.17
CA LEU A 60 5.28 4.53 25.20
C LEU A 60 6.36 3.81 26.01
N ALA A 61 7.43 3.34 25.35
CA ALA A 61 8.57 2.76 26.05
C ALA A 61 9.27 3.78 26.96
N GLN A 62 9.37 5.04 26.54
CA GLN A 62 9.88 6.13 27.38
C GLN A 62 8.94 6.41 28.56
N ALA A 63 7.65 6.59 28.30
CA ALA A 63 6.64 6.88 29.31
C ALA A 63 6.64 5.81 30.41
N LYS A 64 6.75 4.53 30.04
CA LYS A 64 6.86 3.43 31.00
C LYS A 64 8.08 3.54 31.92
N ARG A 65 9.25 3.93 31.41
CA ARG A 65 10.46 4.12 32.23
C ARG A 65 10.32 5.31 33.17
N GLU A 66 9.69 6.37 32.70
CA GLU A 66 9.51 7.63 33.44
C GLU A 66 8.26 7.64 34.34
N LYS A 67 7.46 6.55 34.34
CA LYS A 67 6.17 6.45 35.03
C LYS A 67 5.16 7.54 34.61
N LYS A 68 5.14 7.86 33.32
CA LYS A 68 4.26 8.85 32.68
C LYS A 68 3.21 8.17 31.80
N VAL A 69 2.26 8.96 31.33
CA VAL A 69 1.30 8.56 30.28
C VAL A 69 1.60 9.25 28.96
N VAL A 70 1.11 8.68 27.86
CA VAL A 70 1.23 9.28 26.52
C VAL A 70 -0.11 9.84 26.07
N HIS A 71 -0.12 11.08 25.59
CA HIS A 71 -1.26 11.67 24.89
C HIS A 71 -0.95 11.77 23.39
N VAL A 72 -1.74 11.08 22.56
CA VAL A 72 -1.79 11.33 21.12
C VAL A 72 -2.77 12.48 20.89
N CYS A 73 -2.25 13.57 20.36
CA CYS A 73 -2.94 14.83 20.22
C CYS A 73 -3.26 15.14 18.76
N THR A 74 -4.48 15.63 18.53
CA THR A 74 -4.93 16.11 17.22
C THR A 74 -5.81 17.34 17.36
N ARG A 75 -5.90 18.15 16.30
CA ARG A 75 -6.79 19.31 16.27
C ARG A 75 -8.24 18.87 16.28
N HIS A 76 -9.12 19.70 16.84
CA HIS A 76 -10.54 19.44 16.84
C HIS A 76 -11.14 19.73 15.45
N GLY A 77 -11.26 18.69 14.63
CA GLY A 77 -11.90 18.72 13.32
C GLY A 77 -12.20 17.30 12.85
N LEU A 78 -13.31 17.09 12.13
CA LEU A 78 -13.80 15.74 11.82
C LEU A 78 -12.79 14.93 10.99
N GLU A 79 -12.05 15.61 10.09
CA GLU A 79 -11.03 15.02 9.22
C GLU A 79 -9.74 14.70 9.96
N GLU A 80 -9.23 15.65 10.76
CA GLU A 80 -8.03 15.44 11.59
C GLU A 80 -8.25 14.33 12.62
N GLN A 81 -9.45 14.30 13.21
CA GLN A 81 -9.86 13.25 14.13
C GLN A 81 -9.98 11.90 13.41
N ALA A 82 -10.61 11.84 12.23
CA ALA A 82 -10.71 10.60 11.45
C ALA A 82 -9.33 10.02 11.10
N ASN A 83 -8.41 10.86 10.61
CA ASN A 83 -7.04 10.46 10.31
C ASN A 83 -6.28 9.98 11.55
N THR A 84 -6.39 10.71 12.66
CA THR A 84 -5.66 10.35 13.89
C THR A 84 -6.21 9.08 14.53
N VAL A 85 -7.54 8.92 14.56
CA VAL A 85 -8.19 7.69 15.03
C VAL A 85 -7.80 6.51 14.13
N CYS A 86 -7.68 6.71 12.82
CA CYS A 86 -7.19 5.68 11.90
C CYS A 86 -5.74 5.27 12.22
N LEU A 87 -4.83 6.22 12.44
CA LEU A 87 -3.44 5.93 12.84
C LEU A 87 -3.37 5.15 14.16
N VAL A 88 -4.15 5.58 15.17
CA VAL A 88 -4.24 4.89 16.47
C VAL A 88 -4.82 3.49 16.32
N GLY A 89 -5.84 3.31 15.49
CA GLY A 89 -6.44 2.01 15.19
C GLY A 89 -5.44 1.07 14.52
N CYS A 90 -4.73 1.54 13.49
CA CYS A 90 -3.66 0.77 12.84
C CYS A 90 -2.54 0.40 13.81
N TYR A 91 -2.14 1.32 14.70
CA TYR A 91 -1.16 1.03 15.76
C TYR A 91 -1.64 -0.08 16.72
N ALA A 92 -2.88 0.02 17.20
CA ALA A 92 -3.44 -0.97 18.12
C ALA A 92 -3.50 -2.37 17.49
N VAL A 93 -3.84 -2.46 16.20
CA VAL A 93 -3.81 -3.72 15.45
C VAL A 93 -2.37 -4.23 15.28
N LEU A 94 -1.47 -3.40 14.76
CA LEU A 94 -0.12 -3.82 14.38
C LEU A 94 0.78 -4.11 15.58
N CYS A 95 0.79 -3.20 16.57
CA CYS A 95 1.75 -3.20 17.66
C CYS A 95 1.19 -3.75 18.96
N ALA A 96 -0.12 -3.62 19.20
CA ALA A 96 -0.78 -4.15 20.40
C ALA A 96 -1.54 -5.46 20.16
N GLY A 97 -1.61 -5.96 18.92
CA GLY A 97 -2.24 -7.24 18.58
C GLY A 97 -3.76 -7.26 18.79
N MET A 98 -4.40 -6.08 18.78
CA MET A 98 -5.85 -5.96 18.99
C MET A 98 -6.63 -6.30 17.72
N THR A 99 -7.88 -6.74 17.88
CA THR A 99 -8.83 -6.78 16.76
C THR A 99 -9.22 -5.36 16.35
N PRO A 100 -9.60 -5.10 15.08
CA PRO A 100 -10.14 -3.79 14.68
C PRO A 100 -11.30 -3.31 15.55
N ALA A 101 -12.20 -4.24 15.92
CA ALA A 101 -13.34 -3.97 16.80
C ALA A 101 -12.88 -3.45 18.17
N ASP A 102 -11.93 -4.14 18.82
CA ASP A 102 -11.42 -3.72 20.13
C ASP A 102 -10.61 -2.42 20.05
N ALA A 103 -9.81 -2.26 18.97
CA ALA A 103 -8.99 -1.09 18.74
C ALA A 103 -9.84 0.19 18.60
N LEU A 104 -10.98 0.09 17.92
CA LEU A 104 -11.85 1.23 17.61
C LEU A 104 -13.05 1.39 18.56
N ARG A 105 -13.32 0.41 19.43
CA ARG A 105 -14.39 0.47 20.45
C ARG A 105 -14.41 1.79 21.26
N PRO A 106 -13.27 2.37 21.68
CA PRO A 106 -13.26 3.64 22.42
C PRO A 106 -13.82 4.84 21.63
N PHE A 107 -13.85 4.75 20.30
CA PHE A 107 -14.25 5.83 19.40
C PHE A 107 -15.63 5.61 18.77
N ARG A 108 -16.36 4.56 19.16
CA ARG A 108 -17.64 4.16 18.53
C ARG A 108 -18.72 5.26 18.52
N ASP A 109 -18.69 6.14 19.51
CA ASP A 109 -19.68 7.20 19.72
C ASP A 109 -19.17 8.56 19.18
N MET A 110 -17.98 8.59 18.57
CA MET A 110 -17.46 9.78 17.91
C MET A 110 -18.04 9.92 16.51
N GLN A 111 -18.45 11.13 16.16
CA GLN A 111 -18.69 11.50 14.77
C GLN A 111 -17.35 11.73 14.10
N LEU A 112 -17.02 10.91 13.10
CA LEU A 112 -15.81 11.00 12.30
C LEU A 112 -16.19 11.20 10.83
N ALA A 113 -15.39 11.96 10.09
CA ALA A 113 -15.59 12.09 8.65
C ALA A 113 -15.35 10.76 7.93
N TYR A 114 -16.13 10.49 6.88
CA TYR A 114 -15.82 9.45 5.91
C TYR A 114 -14.73 9.95 4.97
N PHE A 115 -13.80 9.08 4.57
CA PHE A 115 -12.71 9.45 3.68
C PHE A 115 -13.21 9.68 2.26
N HIS A 116 -13.05 10.91 1.78
CA HIS A 116 -13.36 11.31 0.41
C HIS A 116 -12.43 10.62 -0.61
N ASP A 117 -12.89 10.45 -1.84
CA ASP A 117 -12.05 10.00 -2.94
C ASP A 117 -11.29 11.18 -3.58
N ALA A 118 -10.38 10.89 -4.52
CA ALA A 118 -9.54 11.91 -5.15
C ALA A 118 -10.28 12.68 -6.26
N THR A 119 -11.41 13.31 -5.92
CA THR A 119 -12.21 14.19 -6.78
C THR A 119 -12.59 15.47 -6.04
N ASP A 120 -13.05 16.47 -6.78
CA ASP A 120 -13.72 17.68 -6.28
C ASP A 120 -15.25 17.59 -6.38
N ASP A 121 -15.78 16.42 -6.74
CA ASP A 121 -17.21 16.11 -6.81
C ASP A 121 -17.76 15.71 -5.43
N GLU A 122 -19.09 15.73 -5.27
CA GLU A 122 -19.74 15.21 -4.07
C GLU A 122 -19.49 13.69 -3.91
N CYS A 123 -18.74 13.31 -2.87
CA CYS A 123 -18.50 11.89 -2.55
C CYS A 123 -19.56 11.33 -1.60
N LEU A 124 -20.52 10.60 -2.17
CA LEU A 124 -21.57 9.89 -1.42
C LEU A 124 -21.09 8.54 -0.85
N PHE A 125 -19.86 8.12 -1.17
CA PHE A 125 -19.32 6.85 -0.74
C PHE A 125 -18.78 6.92 0.69
N GLU A 126 -19.40 6.16 1.60
CA GLU A 126 -19.03 6.18 3.02
C GLU A 126 -17.86 5.24 3.34
N LEU A 127 -16.62 5.67 3.10
CA LEU A 127 -15.43 4.93 3.56
C LEU A 127 -15.05 5.33 4.99
N SER A 128 -15.40 4.50 5.98
CA SER A 128 -15.13 4.80 7.39
C SER A 128 -13.72 4.44 7.84
N VAL A 129 -13.29 5.02 8.97
CA VAL A 129 -12.07 4.61 9.70
C VAL A 129 -12.11 3.11 10.02
N PHE A 130 -13.27 2.56 10.36
CA PHE A 130 -13.43 1.14 10.64
C PHE A 130 -13.06 0.27 9.43
N ASN A 131 -13.53 0.65 8.25
CA ASN A 131 -13.23 -0.10 7.03
C ASN A 131 -11.74 -0.08 6.67
N VAL A 132 -11.07 1.06 6.88
CA VAL A 132 -9.61 1.18 6.64
C VAL A 132 -8.82 0.30 7.60
N VAL A 133 -9.14 0.33 8.90
CA VAL A 133 -8.45 -0.48 9.92
C VAL A 133 -8.72 -1.98 9.74
N GLU A 134 -9.93 -2.37 9.33
CA GLU A 134 -10.23 -3.75 8.95
C GLU A 134 -9.44 -4.21 7.71
N GLY A 135 -9.38 -3.39 6.67
CA GLY A 135 -8.58 -3.68 5.48
C GLY A 135 -7.09 -3.83 5.81
N PHE A 136 -6.58 -2.96 6.68
CA PHE A 136 -5.22 -3.06 7.20
C PHE A 136 -4.98 -4.36 7.99
N ALA A 137 -5.89 -4.72 8.91
CA ALA A 137 -5.78 -5.96 9.68
C ALA A 137 -5.82 -7.21 8.78
N LYS A 138 -6.72 -7.23 7.78
CA LYS A 138 -6.80 -8.28 6.77
C LYS A 138 -5.48 -8.40 6.00
N ALA A 139 -4.93 -7.29 5.52
CA ALA A 139 -3.64 -7.25 4.83
C ALA A 139 -2.49 -7.80 5.70
N LEU A 140 -2.46 -7.48 7.00
CA LEU A 140 -1.48 -8.05 7.94
C LEU A 140 -1.63 -9.57 8.08
N SER A 141 -2.87 -10.07 8.23
CA SER A 141 -3.14 -11.52 8.33
C SER A 141 -2.74 -12.31 7.07
N LEU A 142 -2.73 -11.65 5.92
CA LEU A 142 -2.32 -12.20 4.63
C LEU A 142 -0.83 -11.95 4.33
N GLU A 143 -0.11 -11.34 5.27
CA GLU A 143 1.30 -10.95 5.14
C GLU A 143 1.57 -10.04 3.93
N TYR A 144 0.62 -9.16 3.59
CA TYR A 144 0.81 -8.19 2.50
C TYR A 144 1.88 -7.16 2.83
N VAL A 145 1.96 -6.83 4.11
CA VAL A 145 3.04 -6.06 4.68
C VAL A 145 3.54 -6.75 5.94
N VAL A 146 4.86 -6.84 6.07
CA VAL A 146 5.54 -7.38 7.25
C VAL A 146 6.37 -6.27 7.85
N ARG A 147 6.07 -5.89 9.10
CA ARG A 147 6.67 -4.72 9.76
C ARG A 147 8.19 -4.70 9.67
N ASP A 148 8.86 -5.83 9.96
CA ASP A 148 10.33 -5.91 9.99
C ASP A 148 10.98 -5.73 8.62
N GLN A 149 10.22 -5.94 7.56
CA GLN A 149 10.68 -5.89 6.17
C GLN A 149 10.29 -4.59 5.48
N PHE A 150 9.24 -3.93 5.97
CA PHE A 150 8.82 -2.63 5.47
C PHE A 150 9.87 -1.56 5.79
N ARG A 151 10.17 -0.74 4.78
CA ARG A 151 11.15 0.36 4.86
C ARG A 151 10.43 1.65 4.48
N VAL A 152 10.19 2.50 5.47
CA VAL A 152 9.51 3.80 5.27
C VAL A 152 10.26 4.65 4.23
N ALA A 153 11.60 4.69 4.31
CA ALA A 153 12.42 5.46 3.38
C ALA A 153 12.26 4.99 1.92
N ASP A 154 12.24 3.68 1.69
CA ASP A 154 12.06 3.13 0.33
C ASP A 154 10.66 3.42 -0.19
N TYR A 155 9.63 3.28 0.65
CA TYR A 155 8.25 3.63 0.31
C TYR A 155 8.14 5.12 -0.10
N VAL A 156 8.64 6.03 0.74
CA VAL A 156 8.55 7.49 0.52
C VAL A 156 9.40 7.94 -0.68
N HIS A 157 10.53 7.29 -0.92
CA HIS A 157 11.34 7.56 -2.10
C HIS A 157 10.56 7.23 -3.38
N HIS A 158 9.87 6.10 -3.40
CA HIS A 158 9.28 5.53 -4.61
C HIS A 158 7.89 6.06 -4.96
N GLU A 159 7.15 6.62 -4.01
CA GLU A 159 5.89 7.31 -4.30
C GLU A 159 6.08 8.63 -5.05
N GLN A 160 7.27 9.22 -5.01
CA GLN A 160 7.59 10.48 -5.69
C GLN A 160 7.60 10.32 -7.22
N VAL A 161 7.16 11.38 -7.91
CA VAL A 161 7.00 11.37 -9.38
C VAL A 161 8.34 11.14 -10.08
N GLU A 162 9.40 11.80 -9.64
CA GLU A 162 10.78 11.67 -10.09
C GLU A 162 11.36 10.25 -9.91
N HIS A 163 10.73 9.42 -9.09
CA HIS A 163 11.21 8.09 -8.71
C HIS A 163 10.29 6.95 -9.16
N GLY A 164 9.31 7.27 -10.02
CA GLY A 164 8.46 6.31 -10.71
C GLY A 164 7.00 6.34 -10.30
N ASN A 165 6.65 7.02 -9.20
CA ASN A 165 5.28 7.12 -8.68
C ASN A 165 4.59 5.74 -8.60
N TRP A 166 5.14 4.86 -7.77
CA TRP A 166 4.64 3.51 -7.59
C TRP A 166 4.56 3.08 -6.13
N ASN A 167 3.67 2.13 -5.85
CA ASN A 167 3.54 1.54 -4.53
C ASN A 167 3.17 0.07 -4.67
N TRP A 168 3.73 -0.76 -3.79
CA TRP A 168 3.29 -2.14 -3.62
C TRP A 168 1.94 -2.15 -2.90
N VAL A 169 0.99 -2.91 -3.43
CA VAL A 169 -0.32 -3.18 -2.79
C VAL A 169 -0.32 -4.56 -2.14
N THR A 170 0.37 -5.51 -2.75
CA THR A 170 0.63 -6.83 -2.18
C THR A 170 2.10 -7.19 -2.46
N PRO A 171 2.64 -8.30 -1.95
CA PRO A 171 3.99 -8.75 -2.30
C PRO A 171 4.14 -9.11 -3.79
N ARG A 172 3.03 -9.15 -4.55
CA ARG A 172 2.99 -9.51 -5.96
C ARG A 172 2.46 -8.41 -6.88
N LEU A 173 1.65 -7.49 -6.37
CA LEU A 173 1.00 -6.46 -7.17
C LEU A 173 1.56 -5.09 -6.83
N LEU A 174 2.12 -4.43 -7.83
CA LEU A 174 2.61 -3.05 -7.76
C LEU A 174 1.72 -2.17 -8.63
N ALA A 175 1.20 -1.08 -8.05
CA ALA A 175 0.46 -0.05 -8.77
C ALA A 175 1.42 1.09 -9.11
N PHE A 176 1.36 1.62 -10.34
CA PHE A 176 2.22 2.73 -10.75
C PHE A 176 1.56 3.66 -11.78
N ALA A 177 2.09 4.88 -11.88
CA ALA A 177 1.72 5.80 -12.95
C ALA A 177 2.24 5.28 -14.30
N GLY A 178 1.42 5.39 -15.36
CA GLY A 178 1.74 4.82 -16.67
C GLY A 178 2.99 5.45 -17.28
N PRO A 179 3.83 4.66 -17.99
CA PRO A 179 4.97 5.19 -18.72
C PRO A 179 4.56 6.25 -19.74
N SER A 180 5.37 7.30 -19.85
CA SER A 180 5.16 8.36 -20.84
C SER A 180 6.48 9.01 -21.24
N ALA A 181 6.51 9.63 -22.41
CA ALA A 181 7.68 10.38 -22.87
C ALA A 181 7.96 11.63 -22.02
N THR A 182 6.96 12.17 -21.32
CA THR A 182 7.08 13.41 -20.53
C THR A 182 7.44 13.17 -19.07
N THR A 183 7.22 11.94 -18.57
CA THR A 183 7.59 11.55 -17.20
C THR A 183 8.71 10.50 -17.24
N HIS A 184 8.36 9.23 -17.38
CA HIS A 184 9.29 8.11 -17.38
C HIS A 184 8.98 7.13 -18.50
N PRO A 185 9.93 6.85 -19.42
CA PRO A 185 9.75 5.83 -20.44
C PRO A 185 9.85 4.41 -19.83
N PRO A 186 9.42 3.36 -20.53
CA PRO A 186 9.56 1.97 -20.07
C PRO A 186 10.98 1.61 -19.59
N SER A 187 12.02 2.14 -20.26
CA SER A 187 13.43 1.90 -19.92
C SER A 187 13.82 2.39 -18.52
N PHE A 188 13.12 3.39 -17.97
CA PHE A 188 13.30 3.84 -16.59
C PHE A 188 12.90 2.75 -15.59
N PHE A 189 11.77 2.07 -15.83
CA PHE A 189 11.20 1.09 -14.92
C PHE A 189 11.91 -0.27 -14.97
N VAL A 190 12.40 -0.68 -16.15
CA VAL A 190 13.01 -2.01 -16.39
C VAL A 190 14.06 -2.43 -15.33
N PRO A 191 15.04 -1.59 -14.95
CA PRO A 191 16.04 -1.96 -13.95
C PRO A 191 15.44 -2.28 -12.58
N HIS A 192 14.38 -1.59 -12.20
CA HIS A 192 13.69 -1.80 -10.93
C HIS A 192 12.78 -3.01 -11.01
N PHE A 193 12.00 -3.14 -12.08
CA PHE A 193 11.13 -4.30 -12.32
C PHE A 193 11.91 -5.61 -12.26
N ARG A 194 13.09 -5.66 -12.88
CA ARG A 194 13.98 -6.83 -12.77
C ARG A 194 14.48 -7.08 -11.35
N ARG A 195 14.83 -6.03 -10.60
CA ARG A 195 15.26 -6.14 -9.19
C ARG A 195 14.15 -6.70 -8.30
N HIS A 196 12.89 -6.42 -8.61
CA HIS A 196 11.74 -6.88 -7.83
C HIS A 196 11.03 -8.10 -8.44
N ASN A 197 11.65 -8.79 -9.40
CA ASN A 197 11.07 -9.96 -10.07
C ASN A 197 9.68 -9.68 -10.67
N ILE A 198 9.47 -8.46 -11.18
CA ILE A 198 8.28 -8.13 -11.97
C ILE A 198 8.48 -8.72 -13.36
N THR A 199 7.58 -9.63 -13.73
CA THR A 199 7.63 -10.38 -15.00
C THR A 199 6.50 -10.03 -15.94
N LEU A 200 5.46 -9.34 -15.45
CA LEU A 200 4.32 -8.88 -16.26
C LEU A 200 4.03 -7.40 -15.96
N VAL A 201 3.77 -6.63 -17.02
CA VAL A 201 3.14 -5.30 -16.96
C VAL A 201 1.73 -5.40 -17.53
N VAL A 202 0.75 -4.88 -16.81
CA VAL A 202 -0.64 -4.76 -17.27
C VAL A 202 -0.97 -3.28 -17.47
N GLY A 203 -1.30 -2.91 -18.71
CA GLY A 203 -1.76 -1.57 -19.07
C GLY A 203 -3.28 -1.49 -19.17
N LEU A 204 -3.90 -0.55 -18.45
CA LEU A 204 -5.35 -0.36 -18.38
C LEU A 204 -5.85 0.89 -19.15
N ASN A 205 -4.96 1.57 -19.86
CA ASN A 205 -5.26 2.74 -20.68
C ASN A 205 -4.78 2.53 -22.12
N GLU A 206 -5.26 3.37 -23.03
CA GLU A 206 -4.71 3.45 -24.39
C GLU A 206 -3.20 3.70 -24.34
N ARG A 207 -2.46 3.00 -25.20
CA ARG A 207 -1.00 2.99 -25.18
C ARG A 207 -0.42 4.39 -25.39
N SER A 208 0.35 4.85 -24.40
CA SER A 208 1.19 6.06 -24.46
C SER A 208 2.66 5.76 -24.75
N TYR A 209 3.02 4.49 -24.94
CA TYR A 209 4.37 3.99 -25.17
C TYR A 209 4.35 2.66 -25.96
N ASP A 210 5.50 2.23 -26.48
CA ASP A 210 5.64 0.93 -27.15
C ASP A 210 5.87 -0.19 -26.12
N ALA A 211 4.87 -1.07 -25.96
CA ALA A 211 4.95 -2.25 -25.08
C ALA A 211 6.14 -3.17 -25.41
N ASN A 212 6.63 -3.16 -26.65
CA ASN A 212 7.81 -3.95 -27.03
C ASN A 212 9.07 -3.56 -26.25
N ASP A 213 9.14 -2.37 -25.66
CA ASP A 213 10.27 -1.96 -24.84
C ASP A 213 10.37 -2.75 -23.53
N PHE A 214 9.25 -3.22 -22.98
CA PHE A 214 9.24 -4.20 -21.89
C PHE A 214 9.54 -5.61 -22.39
N VAL A 215 8.91 -6.03 -23.49
CA VAL A 215 9.03 -7.39 -24.04
C VAL A 215 10.48 -7.71 -24.44
N LYS A 216 11.16 -6.79 -25.13
CA LYS A 216 12.59 -6.92 -25.48
C LYS A 216 13.49 -7.08 -24.26
N MET A 217 13.01 -6.66 -23.09
CA MET A 217 13.71 -6.74 -21.82
C MET A 217 13.29 -7.95 -20.96
N GLY A 218 12.48 -8.86 -21.52
CA GLY A 218 12.04 -10.09 -20.86
C GLY A 218 10.95 -9.87 -19.82
N ILE A 219 10.18 -8.78 -19.95
CA ILE A 219 9.00 -8.49 -19.13
C ILE A 219 7.79 -8.56 -20.05
N GLU A 220 6.87 -9.48 -19.78
CA GLU A 220 5.64 -9.64 -20.54
C GLU A 220 4.76 -8.41 -20.39
N HIS A 221 3.89 -8.20 -21.38
CA HIS A 221 2.98 -7.06 -21.39
C HIS A 221 1.60 -7.49 -21.89
N VAL A 222 0.56 -7.05 -21.19
CA VAL A 222 -0.84 -7.28 -21.55
C VAL A 222 -1.59 -5.94 -21.51
N ASP A 223 -2.33 -5.64 -22.58
CA ASP A 223 -3.25 -4.50 -22.63
C ASP A 223 -4.68 -4.95 -22.31
N LEU A 224 -5.24 -4.37 -21.25
CA LEU A 224 -6.62 -4.50 -20.83
C LEU A 224 -7.23 -3.10 -20.71
N SER A 225 -7.23 -2.35 -21.82
CA SER A 225 -7.63 -0.95 -21.83
C SER A 225 -9.15 -0.77 -21.72
N PHE A 226 -9.58 0.18 -20.89
CA PHE A 226 -10.96 0.66 -20.82
C PHE A 226 -11.00 2.17 -20.56
N PRO A 227 -12.13 2.85 -20.88
CA PRO A 227 -12.23 4.31 -20.81
C PRO A 227 -11.87 4.89 -19.43
N ASP A 228 -11.32 6.10 -19.42
CA ASP A 228 -10.97 6.77 -18.16
C ASP A 228 -12.23 7.12 -17.34
N GLY A 229 -12.14 7.00 -16.02
CA GLY A 229 -13.27 7.23 -15.11
C GLY A 229 -14.41 6.18 -15.19
N SER A 230 -14.35 5.20 -16.10
CA SER A 230 -15.38 4.16 -16.20
C SER A 230 -15.05 2.91 -15.37
N ASN A 231 -15.94 1.93 -15.40
CA ASN A 231 -15.81 0.65 -14.72
C ASN A 231 -15.36 -0.46 -15.69
N PRO A 232 -14.52 -1.42 -15.24
CA PRO A 232 -14.13 -2.55 -16.07
C PRO A 232 -15.33 -3.48 -16.31
N SER A 233 -15.35 -4.16 -17.45
CA SER A 233 -16.32 -5.22 -17.71
C SER A 233 -15.92 -6.53 -17.03
N ASP A 234 -16.89 -7.42 -16.79
CA ASP A 234 -16.63 -8.77 -16.28
C ASP A 234 -15.59 -9.53 -17.10
N THR A 235 -15.64 -9.41 -18.44
CA THR A 235 -14.66 -10.05 -19.33
C THR A 235 -13.25 -9.51 -19.11
N LEU A 236 -13.10 -8.20 -18.89
CA LEU A 236 -11.82 -7.58 -18.61
C LEU A 236 -11.28 -8.04 -17.25
N LEU A 237 -12.13 -8.08 -16.22
CA LEU A 237 -11.73 -8.55 -14.89
C LEU A 237 -11.31 -10.03 -14.92
N ARG A 238 -12.04 -10.89 -15.63
CA ARG A 238 -11.64 -12.30 -15.82
C ARG A 238 -10.25 -12.40 -16.45
N ALA A 239 -10.00 -11.67 -17.54
CA ALA A 239 -8.69 -11.64 -18.19
C ALA A 239 -7.59 -11.10 -17.25
N PHE A 240 -7.90 -10.07 -16.45
CA PHE A 240 -6.96 -9.53 -15.46
C PHE A 240 -6.63 -10.56 -14.38
N PHE A 241 -7.64 -11.28 -13.86
CA PHE A 241 -7.46 -12.31 -12.85
C PHE A 241 -6.62 -13.46 -13.41
N GLU A 242 -6.98 -13.98 -14.58
CA GLU A 242 -6.22 -15.04 -15.27
C GLU A 242 -4.76 -14.64 -15.50
N ALA A 243 -4.50 -13.42 -15.94
CA ALA A 243 -3.13 -12.91 -16.11
C ALA A 243 -2.38 -12.84 -14.77
N CYS A 244 -3.02 -12.35 -13.71
CA CYS A 244 -2.42 -12.31 -12.38
C CYS A 244 -2.12 -13.71 -11.83
N ASP A 245 -2.99 -14.66 -12.13
CA ASP A 245 -2.91 -16.03 -11.64
C ASP A 245 -1.86 -16.87 -12.36
N ALA A 246 -1.75 -16.69 -13.68
CA ALA A 246 -0.80 -17.40 -14.53
C ALA A 246 0.63 -16.88 -14.39
N THR A 247 0.80 -15.61 -14.00
CA THR A 247 2.13 -15.01 -13.86
C THR A 247 2.89 -15.62 -12.68
N PRO A 248 4.13 -16.12 -12.85
CA PRO A 248 4.93 -16.64 -11.74
C PRO A 248 5.59 -15.54 -10.87
N GLY A 249 5.97 -14.42 -11.49
CA GLY A 249 6.61 -13.28 -10.83
C GLY A 249 5.62 -12.26 -10.24
N ALA A 250 6.15 -11.10 -9.88
CA ALA A 250 5.34 -9.93 -9.55
C ALA A 250 4.79 -9.26 -10.83
N ILE A 251 3.75 -8.46 -10.66
CA ILE A 251 3.00 -7.82 -11.73
C ILE A 251 2.92 -6.32 -11.42
N ALA A 252 3.27 -5.50 -12.39
CA ALA A 252 3.09 -4.06 -12.33
C ALA A 252 1.84 -3.66 -13.13
N VAL A 253 0.89 -2.99 -12.48
CA VAL A 253 -0.38 -2.59 -13.08
C VAL A 253 -0.43 -1.07 -13.15
N HIS A 254 -0.77 -0.52 -14.31
CA HIS A 254 -0.93 0.92 -14.48
C HIS A 254 -2.16 1.30 -15.30
N CYS A 255 -2.58 2.54 -15.14
CA CYS A 255 -3.40 3.26 -16.09
C CYS A 255 -2.64 4.55 -16.46
N LYS A 256 -3.30 5.72 -16.49
CA LYS A 256 -2.60 7.01 -16.60
C LYS A 256 -1.91 7.39 -15.28
N ALA A 257 -2.69 7.64 -14.22
CA ALA A 257 -2.16 8.01 -12.90
C ALA A 257 -1.87 6.80 -11.98
N GLY A 258 -2.34 5.60 -12.35
CA GLY A 258 -2.22 4.42 -11.49
C GLY A 258 -3.14 4.45 -10.27
N LEU A 259 -4.29 5.15 -10.33
CA LEU A 259 -5.20 5.36 -9.20
C LEU A 259 -6.57 4.71 -9.42
N GLY A 260 -7.43 5.31 -10.26
CA GLY A 260 -8.81 4.82 -10.47
C GLY A 260 -8.89 3.41 -11.08
N ARG A 261 -8.62 3.28 -12.38
CA ARG A 261 -8.69 2.00 -13.10
C ARG A 261 -7.80 0.91 -12.50
N THR A 262 -6.57 1.27 -12.16
CA THR A 262 -5.59 0.39 -11.50
C THR A 262 -6.09 -0.08 -10.14
N GLY A 263 -6.50 0.85 -9.27
CA GLY A 263 -7.06 0.52 -7.97
C GLY A 263 -8.29 -0.37 -8.08
N THR A 264 -9.18 -0.09 -9.04
CA THR A 264 -10.41 -0.86 -9.25
C THR A 264 -10.12 -2.32 -9.62
N CYS A 265 -9.22 -2.56 -10.58
CA CYS A 265 -8.88 -3.92 -10.99
C CYS A 265 -8.14 -4.68 -9.86
N ILE A 266 -7.22 -4.01 -9.16
CA ILE A 266 -6.53 -4.62 -8.01
C ILE A 266 -7.50 -4.91 -6.88
N ALA A 267 -8.39 -3.98 -6.52
CA ALA A 267 -9.41 -4.16 -5.48
C ALA A 267 -10.30 -5.37 -5.79
N ALA A 268 -10.81 -5.44 -7.01
CA ALA A 268 -11.61 -6.56 -7.51
C ALA A 268 -10.87 -7.91 -7.35
N TYR A 269 -9.58 -7.93 -7.66
CA TYR A 269 -8.75 -9.12 -7.46
C TYR A 269 -8.57 -9.48 -5.98
N LEU A 270 -8.33 -8.51 -5.08
CA LEU A 270 -8.22 -8.74 -3.64
C LEU A 270 -9.52 -9.27 -3.03
N MET A 271 -10.66 -8.73 -3.47
CA MET A 271 -11.99 -9.20 -3.07
C MET A 271 -12.20 -10.66 -3.50
N GLN A 272 -11.92 -10.96 -4.76
CA GLN A 272 -12.13 -12.28 -5.34
C GLN A 272 -11.18 -13.35 -4.77
N ARG A 273 -9.91 -13.01 -4.54
CA ARG A 273 -8.88 -13.98 -4.15
C ARG A 273 -8.66 -14.09 -2.65
N ASP A 274 -8.75 -12.98 -1.94
CA ASP A 274 -8.38 -12.93 -0.51
C ASP A 274 -9.55 -12.60 0.41
N GLY A 275 -10.74 -12.39 -0.16
CA GLY A 275 -11.98 -12.15 0.58
C GLY A 275 -11.97 -10.86 1.37
N PHE A 276 -11.41 -9.79 0.79
CA PHE A 276 -11.69 -8.42 1.25
C PHE A 276 -13.12 -8.07 0.90
N SER A 277 -13.81 -7.29 1.75
CA SER A 277 -14.98 -6.53 1.30
C SER A 277 -14.53 -5.36 0.41
N ALA A 278 -15.45 -4.78 -0.36
CA ALA A 278 -15.14 -3.64 -1.23
C ALA A 278 -14.52 -2.48 -0.42
N LYS A 279 -15.14 -2.11 0.71
CA LYS A 279 -14.64 -1.03 1.57
C LYS A 279 -13.29 -1.36 2.22
N GLN A 280 -13.05 -2.62 2.59
CA GLN A 280 -11.73 -3.06 3.10
C GLN A 280 -10.66 -2.96 2.03
N ALA A 281 -10.95 -3.39 0.80
CA ALA A 281 -10.02 -3.33 -0.33
C ALA A 281 -9.67 -1.89 -0.69
N ILE A 282 -10.67 -0.99 -0.77
CA ILE A 282 -10.46 0.44 -1.01
C ILE A 282 -9.63 1.06 0.11
N GLY A 283 -9.97 0.79 1.37
CA GLY A 283 -9.23 1.30 2.53
C GLY A 283 -7.76 0.86 2.52
N TRP A 284 -7.49 -0.43 2.26
CA TRP A 284 -6.13 -0.94 2.12
C TRP A 284 -5.37 -0.32 0.95
N LEU A 285 -6.01 -0.18 -0.21
CA LEU A 285 -5.42 0.45 -1.38
C LEU A 285 -5.06 1.91 -1.10
N ARG A 286 -5.91 2.67 -0.42
CA ARG A 286 -5.64 4.08 -0.07
C ARG A 286 -4.54 4.22 1.00
N LEU A 287 -4.36 3.24 1.88
CA LEU A 287 -3.15 3.16 2.71
C LEU A 287 -1.91 2.91 1.84
N CYS A 288 -1.96 1.98 0.89
CA CYS A 288 -0.80 1.68 0.04
C CYS A 288 -0.46 2.80 -0.95
N ARG A 289 -1.49 3.44 -1.50
CA ARG A 289 -1.45 4.40 -2.60
C ARG A 289 -2.68 5.34 -2.51
N PRO A 290 -2.54 6.50 -1.86
CA PRO A 290 -3.62 7.48 -1.69
C PRO A 290 -4.34 7.82 -3.00
N GLY A 291 -5.64 8.11 -2.92
CA GLY A 291 -6.49 8.43 -4.08
C GLY A 291 -6.90 7.24 -4.97
N SER A 292 -6.54 6.00 -4.59
CA SER A 292 -6.96 4.81 -5.35
C SER A 292 -8.48 4.57 -5.27
N VAL A 293 -9.05 4.11 -6.40
CA VAL A 293 -10.49 3.91 -6.65
C VAL A 293 -11.29 5.21 -6.57
N ILE A 294 -11.79 5.68 -7.71
CA ILE A 294 -12.28 7.05 -7.90
C ILE A 294 -13.72 7.04 -8.44
N GLY A 295 -14.57 7.87 -7.84
CA GLY A 295 -15.93 8.17 -8.27
C GLY A 295 -16.79 6.90 -8.39
N PRO A 296 -17.46 6.67 -9.54
CA PRO A 296 -18.36 5.52 -9.75
C PRO A 296 -17.73 4.14 -9.58
N GLN A 297 -16.39 4.05 -9.52
CA GLN A 297 -15.67 2.79 -9.30
C GLN A 297 -15.85 2.25 -7.88
N GLN A 298 -16.13 3.12 -6.91
CA GLN A 298 -16.36 2.72 -5.52
C GLN A 298 -17.66 1.91 -5.41
N ASP A 299 -18.76 2.43 -5.94
CA ASP A 299 -20.07 1.76 -5.95
C ASP A 299 -20.05 0.49 -6.82
N PHE A 300 -19.30 0.51 -7.92
CA PHE A 300 -19.09 -0.68 -8.74
C PHE A 300 -18.52 -1.84 -7.94
N LEU A 301 -17.50 -1.61 -7.09
CA LEU A 301 -16.93 -2.66 -6.25
C LEU A 301 -17.94 -3.16 -5.22
N VAL A 302 -18.75 -2.28 -4.61
CA VAL A 302 -19.79 -2.72 -3.67
C VAL A 302 -20.86 -3.57 -4.37
N ALA A 303 -21.37 -3.13 -5.53
CA ALA A 303 -22.33 -3.92 -6.30
C ALA A 303 -21.75 -5.27 -6.75
N SER A 304 -20.45 -5.32 -7.03
CA SER A 304 -19.72 -6.53 -7.38
C SER A 304 -19.58 -7.52 -6.22
N GLU A 305 -19.43 -7.01 -4.99
CA GLU A 305 -19.43 -7.83 -3.77
C GLU A 305 -20.78 -8.53 -3.58
N GLU A 306 -21.89 -7.80 -3.74
CA GLU A 306 -23.26 -8.30 -3.55
C GLU A 306 -23.67 -9.34 -4.58
N THR A 307 -23.30 -9.13 -5.84
CA THR A 307 -23.60 -10.06 -6.93
C THR A 307 -22.81 -11.36 -6.83
N LYS A 308 -21.87 -11.47 -5.88
CA LYS A 308 -21.05 -12.66 -5.61
C LYS A 308 -20.45 -13.15 -6.92
N TRP A 309 -19.31 -12.60 -7.34
CA TRP A 309 -18.46 -13.09 -8.44
C TRP A 309 -17.96 -14.56 -8.28
N VAL A 310 -18.63 -15.35 -7.46
CA VAL A 310 -18.58 -16.81 -7.21
C VAL A 310 -18.51 -17.68 -8.47
N SER A 311 -18.69 -17.14 -9.67
CA SER A 311 -18.54 -17.89 -10.94
C SER A 311 -17.35 -17.48 -11.83
N MET A 312 -16.50 -16.53 -11.41
CA MET A 312 -15.42 -16.03 -12.26
C MET A 312 -14.12 -16.85 -12.21
N LEU A 313 -14.02 -17.87 -11.36
CA LEU A 313 -12.85 -18.73 -11.25
C LEU A 313 -13.22 -20.21 -11.38
N PRO A 314 -12.59 -20.98 -12.29
CA PRO A 314 -12.73 -22.42 -12.30
C PRO A 314 -11.99 -23.02 -11.10
N HIS A 315 -12.75 -23.48 -10.10
CA HIS A 315 -12.29 -24.16 -8.87
C HIS A 315 -11.33 -23.35 -7.98
N ALA A 316 -11.40 -23.62 -6.67
CA ALA A 316 -10.54 -23.00 -5.67
C ALA A 316 -9.07 -23.13 -6.12
N ALA A 317 -8.43 -22.00 -6.46
CA ALA A 317 -7.00 -22.03 -6.72
C ALA A 317 -6.33 -22.52 -5.43
N GLU A 318 -5.44 -23.50 -5.57
CA GLU A 318 -4.65 -23.99 -4.45
C GLU A 318 -3.96 -22.82 -3.72
N PRO A 319 -3.76 -22.92 -2.39
CA PRO A 319 -2.99 -21.94 -1.65
C PRO A 319 -1.65 -21.71 -2.35
N ARG A 320 -1.42 -20.50 -2.85
CA ARG A 320 -0.17 -20.21 -3.57
C ARG A 320 1.02 -20.33 -2.64
N ALA A 321 2.12 -20.86 -3.17
CA ALA A 321 3.42 -20.71 -2.55
C ALA A 321 3.67 -19.21 -2.31
N LYS A 322 3.83 -18.82 -1.04
CA LYS A 322 4.21 -17.46 -0.68
C LYS A 322 5.50 -17.15 -1.42
N LEU A 323 5.50 -16.14 -2.30
CA LEU A 323 6.77 -15.56 -2.74
C LEU A 323 7.47 -15.11 -1.46
N PRO A 324 8.76 -15.46 -1.26
CA PRO A 324 9.46 -15.05 -0.06
C PRO A 324 9.28 -13.55 0.09
N SER A 325 8.76 -13.15 1.25
CA SER A 325 8.38 -11.78 1.63
C SER A 325 9.50 -10.75 1.37
N ALA A 326 10.71 -11.24 1.14
CA ALA A 326 11.84 -10.52 0.64
C ALA A 326 11.69 -9.82 -0.72
N ALA A 327 10.54 -9.87 -1.41
CA ALA A 327 10.25 -9.00 -2.56
C ALA A 327 10.48 -7.49 -2.26
N TRP A 328 10.32 -7.09 -0.99
CA TRP A 328 10.64 -5.74 -0.50
C TRP A 328 12.14 -5.41 -0.56
N ASN A 329 13.06 -6.37 -0.46
CA ASN A 329 14.50 -6.11 -0.24
C ASN A 329 15.50 -7.01 -1.04
N GLN A 330 15.08 -8.05 -1.76
CA GLN A 330 15.99 -9.07 -2.32
C GLN A 330 16.61 -8.75 -3.69
N GLY A 331 16.27 -7.62 -4.31
CA GLY A 331 16.84 -7.26 -5.62
C GLY A 331 18.36 -7.09 -5.62
N ALA A 332 18.99 -6.80 -4.48
CA ALA A 332 20.43 -6.59 -4.39
C ALA A 332 21.24 -7.90 -4.19
N GLN A 333 20.73 -8.87 -3.43
CA GLN A 333 21.52 -10.05 -3.03
C GLN A 333 21.63 -11.11 -4.14
N LEU A 334 20.58 -11.31 -4.94
CA LEU A 334 20.60 -12.32 -6.02
C LEU A 334 21.51 -11.93 -7.20
N LEU A 335 21.67 -10.64 -7.48
CA LEU A 335 22.60 -10.13 -8.50
C LEU A 335 24.07 -10.24 -8.06
N LEU A 336 24.36 -10.07 -6.77
CA LEU A 336 25.72 -10.25 -6.22
C LEU A 336 26.14 -11.73 -6.22
N GLN A 337 25.22 -12.66 -5.96
CA GLN A 337 25.49 -14.10 -6.04
C GLN A 337 25.70 -14.58 -7.48
N ARG A 338 24.98 -14.00 -8.46
CA ARG A 338 25.22 -14.28 -9.90
C ARG A 338 26.54 -13.68 -10.40
N LYS A 339 26.94 -12.48 -9.95
CA LYS A 339 28.27 -11.91 -10.29
C LYS A 339 29.43 -12.71 -9.68
N ARG A 340 29.29 -13.26 -8.48
CA ARG A 340 30.32 -14.14 -7.88
C ARG A 340 30.48 -15.47 -8.62
N LYS A 341 29.40 -16.06 -9.13
CA LYS A 341 29.48 -17.30 -9.95
C LYS A 341 30.01 -17.09 -11.37
N HIS A 342 29.99 -15.87 -11.90
CA HIS A 342 30.56 -15.54 -13.22
C HIS A 342 32.02 -15.06 -13.16
N CYS A 343 32.49 -14.62 -11.99
CA CYS A 343 33.90 -14.26 -11.77
C CYS A 343 34.77 -15.49 -11.47
N SER A 344 34.21 -16.58 -10.92
CA SER A 344 34.98 -17.77 -10.55
C SER A 344 35.27 -18.76 -11.70
N THR A 345 34.82 -18.48 -12.93
CA THR A 345 35.04 -19.35 -14.11
C THR A 345 35.96 -18.75 -15.16
N ARG A 346 36.68 -17.65 -14.86
CA ARG A 346 37.63 -17.01 -15.80
C ARG A 346 39.08 -16.90 -15.32
N GLU A 347 39.45 -17.50 -14.19
CA GLU A 347 40.85 -17.54 -13.73
C GLU A 347 41.38 -18.97 -13.63
N THR A 348 41.48 -19.67 -14.75
CA THR A 348 42.37 -20.84 -14.91
C THR A 348 42.81 -20.92 -16.37
N ASN A 349 43.68 -20.00 -16.82
CA ASN A 349 44.66 -20.23 -17.91
C ASN A 349 45.46 -18.95 -18.23
N ALA A 350 46.53 -18.73 -17.48
CA ALA A 350 47.75 -18.02 -17.86
C ALA A 350 48.71 -18.21 -16.68
N GLY A 351 49.82 -18.92 -16.75
CA GLY A 351 50.88 -18.81 -17.73
C GLY A 351 52.15 -18.48 -16.94
N ASN A 352 52.92 -19.50 -16.60
CA ASN A 352 54.19 -19.43 -15.87
C ASN A 352 55.13 -18.36 -16.43
N VAL A 353 55.60 -17.44 -15.58
CA VAL A 353 56.84 -16.69 -15.80
C VAL A 353 57.71 -16.78 -14.55
N ARG A 354 58.89 -17.38 -14.73
CA ARG A 354 59.96 -17.56 -13.74
C ARG A 354 60.61 -16.21 -13.38
N LEU A 355 60.82 -16.00 -12.08
CA LEU A 355 61.77 -15.03 -11.54
C LEU A 355 63.20 -15.58 -11.65
N LYS A 356 64.13 -14.76 -12.15
CA LYS A 356 65.57 -14.90 -11.88
C LYS A 356 65.98 -13.72 -11.00
N THR A 357 66.54 -14.09 -9.85
CA THR A 357 67.49 -13.41 -8.94
C THR A 357 67.59 -11.90 -8.97
#